data_AF-A0A2A4SJS8-F1
#
_entry.id   AF-A0A2A4SJS8-F1
#
_cell.length_a   1.000
_cell.length_b   1.000
_cell.length_c   1.000
_cell.angle_alpha   90.00
_cell.angle_beta   90.00
_cell.angle_gamma   90.00
#
_symmetry.space_group_name_H-M   'P 1'
#
loop_
_entity.id
_entity.type
_entity.pdbx_description
1 polymer ?
#
loop_
_entity_poly.entity_id
_entity_poly.type
_entity_poly.pdbx_seq_one_letter_code
_entity_poly.pdbx_strand_id
1 'polypeptide(L)' 'MSKFLHYFAMMIILLGGIALLVLSVIWFIQGILLMGIGMLIMGLVALSNYFLHVQSMKMKDENRG' A
#
# COMPACT_ATOMS: atom_id res chain seq x y z
N MET A 1 -7.70 18.03 9.36
CA MET A 1 -7.81 17.39 8.04
C MET A 1 -9.20 16.76 7.95
N SER A 2 -10.00 17.03 6.92
CA SER A 2 -11.31 16.39 6.80
C SER A 2 -11.14 14.87 6.73
N LYS A 3 -11.93 14.11 7.53
CA LYS A 3 -11.89 12.64 7.57
C LYS A 3 -11.96 12.01 6.17
N PHE A 4 -12.66 12.68 5.25
CA PHE A 4 -12.76 12.34 3.83
C PHE A 4 -11.41 12.33 3.11
N LEU A 5 -10.60 13.38 3.24
CA LEU A 5 -9.29 13.48 2.56
C LEU A 5 -8.35 12.38 3.04
N HIS A 6 -8.42 12.05 4.32
CA HIS A 6 -7.60 11.00 4.94
C HIS A 6 -8.00 9.60 4.44
N TYR A 7 -9.31 9.33 4.36
CA TYR A 7 -9.83 8.08 3.82
C TYR A 7 -9.50 7.92 2.33
N PHE A 8 -9.60 9.02 1.58
CA PHE A 8 -9.27 9.04 0.16
C PHE A 8 -7.78 8.77 -0.09
N ALA A 9 -6.89 9.40 0.68
CA ALA A 9 -5.45 9.14 0.60
C ALA A 9 -5.12 7.68 0.92
N MET A 10 -5.77 7.09 1.92
CA MET A 10 -5.67 5.66 2.22
C MET A 10 -6.07 4.78 1.02
N MET A 11 -7.18 5.09 0.38
CA MET A 11 -7.68 4.34 -0.78
C MET A 11 -6.70 4.40 -1.96
N ILE A 12 -6.06 5.55 -2.18
CA ILE A 12 -5.03 5.72 -3.22
C ILE A 12 -3.81 4.86 -2.91
N ILE A 13 -3.35 4.81 -1.66
CA ILE A 13 -2.19 3.98 -1.27
C ILE A 13 -2.49 2.50 -1.48
N LEU A 14 -3.71 2.06 -1.14
CA LEU A 14 -4.16 0.68 -1.38
C LEU A 14 -4.16 0.34 -2.87
N LEU A 15 -4.79 1.19 -3.70
CA LEU A 15 -4.83 0.99 -5.15
C LEU A 15 -3.44 1.06 -5.78
N GLY A 16 -2.57 1.95 -5.29
CA GLY A 16 -1.18 2.07 -5.73
C GLY A 16 -0.36 0.81 -5.41
N GLY A 17 -0.53 0.23 -4.22
CA GLY A 17 0.12 -1.04 -3.86
C GLY A 17 -0.32 -2.20 -4.76
N ILE A 18 -1.61 -2.29 -5.07
CA ILE A 18 -2.15 -3.29 -6.00
C ILE A 18 -1.60 -3.07 -7.42
N ALA A 19 -1.56 -1.81 -7.89
CA ALA A 19 -1.00 -1.48 -9.20
C ALA A 19 0.48 -1.87 -9.32
N LEU A 20 1.28 -1.69 -8.27
CA LEU A 20 2.68 -2.12 -8.22
C LEU A 20 2.82 -3.65 -8.29
N LEU A 21 1.91 -4.40 -7.67
CA LEU A 21 1.89 -5.87 -7.80
C LEU A 21 1.55 -6.32 -9.22
N VAL A 22 0.58 -5.67 -9.87
CA VAL A 22 0.24 -5.95 -11.28
C VAL A 22 1.42 -5.63 -12.20
N LEU A 23 2.05 -4.46 -12.01
CA LEU A 23 3.25 -4.07 -12.74
C LEU A 23 4.36 -5.09 -12.53
N SER A 24 4.59 -5.55 -11.30
CA SER A 24 5.58 -6.59 -11.00
C SER A 24 5.38 -7.84 -11.86
N VAL A 25 4.14 -8.30 -12.05
CA VAL A 25 3.83 -9.47 -12.90
C VAL A 25 4.15 -9.17 -14.37
N ILE A 26 3.82 -7.98 -14.86
CA ILE A 26 4.12 -7.57 -16.24
C ILE A 26 5.64 -7.56 -16.49
N TRP A 27 6.42 -7.03 -15.56
CA TRP A 27 7.89 -7.00 -15.66
C TRP A 27 8.51 -8.40 -15.56
N PHE A 28 7.88 -9.32 -14.82
CA PHE A 28 8.29 -10.72 -14.77
C PHE A 28 8.12 -11.41 -16.13
N ILE A 29 7.01 -11.14 -16.83
CA ILE A 29 6.74 -11.67 -18.18
C ILE A 29 7.75 -11.12 -19.20
N GLN A 30 8.19 -9.88 -19.05
CA GLN A 30 9.21 -9.26 -19.91
C GLN A 30 10.64 -9.78 -19.65
N GLY A 31 10.84 -10.67 -18.67
CA GLY A 31 12.14 -11.28 -18.35
C GLY A 31 13.05 -10.40 -17.48
N ILE A 32 12.56 -9.27 -16.96
CA ILE A 32 13.34 -8.35 -16.12
C ILE A 32 13.05 -8.66 -14.65
N LEU A 33 13.63 -9.77 -14.19
CA LEU A 33 13.42 -10.31 -12.85
C LEU A 33 13.76 -9.31 -11.73
N LEU A 34 14.85 -8.56 -11.89
CA LEU A 34 15.29 -7.56 -10.89
C LEU A 34 14.22 -6.47 -10.67
N MET A 35 13.63 -5.97 -11.76
CA MET A 35 12.62 -4.92 -11.71
C MET A 35 11.31 -5.46 -11.14
N GLY A 36 10.91 -6.68 -11.51
CA GLY A 36 9.76 -7.38 -10.94
C GLY A 36 9.89 -7.54 -9.42
N ILE A 37 11.01 -8.09 -8.94
CA ILE A 37 11.26 -8.27 -7.50
C ILE A 37 11.27 -6.92 -6.77
N GLY A 38 11.91 -5.89 -7.35
CA GLY A 38 11.94 -4.54 -6.77
C GLY A 38 10.53 -3.95 -6.61
N MET A 39 9.68 -4.07 -7.63
CA MET A 39 8.29 -3.60 -7.57
C MET A 39 7.43 -4.44 -6.63
N LEU A 40 7.68 -5.75 -6.54
CA LEU A 40 7.00 -6.64 -5.59
C LEU A 40 7.31 -6.22 -4.14
N ILE A 41 8.58 -5.96 -3.81
CA ILE A 41 8.99 -5.49 -2.49
C ILE A 41 8.37 -4.11 -2.21
N MET A 42 8.43 -3.16 -3.14
CA MET A 42 7.80 -1.85 -2.96
C MET A 42 6.28 -1.95 -2.75
N GLY A 43 5.61 -2.85 -3.48
CA GLY A 43 4.18 -3.13 -3.31
C GLY A 43 3.85 -3.70 -1.93
N LEU A 44 4.65 -4.66 -1.45
CA LEU A 44 4.50 -5.21 -0.10
C LEU A 44 4.76 -4.15 0.97
N VAL A 45 5.78 -3.32 0.83
CA VAL A 45 6.08 -2.22 1.77
C VAL A 45 4.94 -1.20 1.79
N ALA A 46 4.36 -0.85 0.63
CA ALA A 46 3.21 0.06 0.56
C ALA A 46 1.97 -0.53 1.27
N LEU A 47 1.71 -1.83 1.11
CA LEU A 47 0.64 -2.55 1.79
C LEU A 47 0.88 -2.64 3.31
N SER A 48 2.11 -2.93 3.74
CA SER A 48 2.48 -2.92 5.15
C SER A 48 2.33 -1.52 5.77
N ASN A 49 2.73 -0.47 5.04
CA ASN A 49 2.56 0.92 5.48
C ASN A 49 1.08 1.28 5.63
N TYR A 50 0.24 0.88 4.68
CA TYR A 50 -1.21 1.04 4.78
C TYR A 50 -1.77 0.31 6.02
N PHE A 51 -1.35 -0.93 6.25
CA PHE A 51 -1.82 -1.74 7.37
C PHE A 51 -1.42 -1.17 8.74
N LEU A 52 -0.17 -0.73 8.88
CA LEU A 52 0.32 -0.08 10.10
C LEU A 52 -0.44 1.23 10.37
N HIS A 53 -0.73 2.00 9.32
CA HIS A 53 -1.48 3.25 9.44
C HIS A 53 -2.93 3.01 9.89
N VAL A 54 -3.60 1.99 9.33
CA VAL A 54 -4.95 1.56 9.75
C VAL A 54 -4.95 1.08 11.21
N GLN A 55 -3.98 0.25 11.61
CA GLN A 55 -3.87 -0.21 13.00
C GLN A 55 -3.62 0.95 13.97
N SER A 56 -2.74 1.88 13.62
CA SER A 56 -2.46 3.06 14.42
C SER A 56 -3.72 3.91 14.63
N MET A 57 -4.58 4.02 13.61
CA MET A 57 -5.87 4.68 13.75
C MET A 57 -6.83 3.94 14.67
N LYS A 58 -6.92 2.60 14.58
CA LYS A 58 -7.75 1.82 15.50
C LYS A 58 -7.30 1.97 16.95
N MET A 59 -6.00 1.84 17.23
CA MET A 59 -5.44 2.01 18.58
C MET A 59 -5.66 3.43 19.16
N LYS A 60 -5.68 4.45 18.29
CA LYS A 60 -5.90 5.85 18.69
C LYS A 60 -7.38 6.14 18.99
N ASP A 61 -8.31 5.43 18.35
CA ASP A 61 -9.73 5.49 18.67
C ASP A 61 -10.02 4.77 20.00
N GLU A 62 -9.39 3.63 20.24
CA GLU A 62 -9.53 2.83 21.48
C GLU A 62 -8.99 3.55 22.73
N ASN A 63 -7.91 4.32 22.62
CA ASN A 63 -7.38 5.15 23.73
C ASN A 63 -8.17 6.45 23.99
N ARG A 64 -9.22 6.74 23.19
CA ARG A 64 -10.08 7.93 23.36
C ARG A 64 -11.51 7.58 23.78
N GLY A 65 -11.81 6.29 23.95
CA GLY A 65 -13.07 5.76 24.49
C GLY A 65 -13.02 5.59 26.00
#